data_AF-A0A968KH18-F1
#
_entry.id   AF-A0A968KH18-F1
#
_cell.length_a   1.000
_cell.length_b   1.000
_cell.length_c   1.000
_cell.angle_alpha   90.00
_cell.angle_beta   90.00
_cell.angle_gamma   90.00
#
_symmetry.space_group_name_H-M   'P 1'
#
loop_
_entity.id
_entity.type
_entity.pdbx_description
1 polymer ?
#
loop_
_entity_poly.entity_id
_entity_poly.type
_entity_poly.pdbx_seq_one_letter_code
_entity_poly.pdbx_strand_id
1 'polypeptide(L)'
;IIVLNLGTLWLVFLMPRLEFMGAHRGLDLEQLKTTRGAPDMPNLYAETYRISQRVRSVTPESATIFLPPGDRAGSFRAPATQTLFPRRLVFGDAADFRRRLKRAKKTPQAYFVFRPGWFPEVCREKPRVRLNDQGFGLCRLDG
;
A
#
# COMPACT_ATOMS: atom_id res chain seq x y z
N ILE A 1 -7.77 -42.35 -8.36
CA ILE A 1 -6.73 -41.29 -8.27
C ILE A 1 -6.96 -40.19 -9.30
N ILE A 2 -7.05 -40.50 -10.59
CA ILE A 2 -7.25 -39.49 -11.66
C ILE A 2 -8.53 -38.65 -11.47
N VAL A 3 -9.68 -39.30 -11.22
CA VAL A 3 -10.96 -38.60 -11.00
C VAL A 3 -10.93 -37.71 -9.77
N LEU A 4 -10.31 -38.18 -8.68
CA LEU A 4 -10.14 -37.41 -7.46
C LEU A 4 -9.26 -36.17 -7.72
N ASN A 5 -8.12 -36.35 -8.38
CA ASN A 5 -7.22 -35.26 -8.71
C ASN A 5 -7.86 -34.21 -9.63
N LEU A 6 -8.60 -34.65 -10.65
CA LEU A 6 -9.35 -33.76 -11.54
C LEU A 6 -10.44 -33.01 -10.78
N GLY A 7 -11.17 -33.68 -9.89
CA GLY A 7 -12.16 -33.05 -9.01
C GLY A 7 -11.53 -31.99 -8.10
N THR A 8 -10.37 -32.28 -7.50
CA THR A 8 -9.63 -31.31 -6.68
C THR A 8 -9.17 -30.11 -7.51
N LEU A 9 -8.60 -30.33 -8.70
CA LEU A 9 -8.19 -29.24 -9.58
C LEU A 9 -9.36 -28.33 -9.94
N TRP A 10 -10.52 -28.92 -10.22
CA TRP A 10 -11.70 -28.18 -10.62
C TRP A 10 -12.29 -27.36 -9.45
N LEU A 11 -12.52 -28.01 -8.30
CA LEU A 11 -13.19 -27.38 -7.15
C LEU A 11 -12.28 -26.42 -6.37
N VAL A 12 -11.01 -26.75 -6.21
CA VAL A 12 -10.10 -25.98 -5.34
C VAL A 12 -9.40 -24.86 -6.10
N PHE A 13 -9.15 -25.02 -7.40
CA PHE A 13 -8.37 -24.04 -8.17
C PHE A 13 -9.16 -23.38 -9.29
N LEU A 14 -9.86 -24.15 -10.14
CA LEU A 14 -10.50 -23.57 -11.33
C LEU A 14 -11.76 -22.78 -10.98
N MET A 15 -12.65 -23.35 -10.17
CA MET A 15 -13.94 -22.74 -9.82
C MET A 15 -13.76 -21.40 -9.07
N PRO A 16 -12.89 -21.28 -8.03
CA PRO A 16 -12.67 -20.01 -7.33
C PRO A 16 -12.14 -18.90 -8.25
N ARG A 17 -11.32 -19.26 -9.25
CA ARG A 17 -10.81 -18.29 -10.24
C ARG A 17 -11.88 -17.82 -11.20
N LEU A 18 -12.73 -18.72 -11.68
CA LEU A 18 -13.84 -18.36 -12.57
C LEU A 18 -14.83 -17.43 -11.86
N GLU A 19 -15.18 -17.73 -10.60
CA GLU A 19 -16.01 -16.86 -9.77
C GLU A 19 -15.37 -15.50 -9.56
N PHE A 20 -14.07 -15.45 -9.24
CA PHE A 20 -13.35 -14.20 -9.07
C PHE A 20 -13.34 -13.35 -10.37
N MET A 21 -13.04 -13.97 -11.51
CA MET A 21 -13.05 -13.30 -12.82
C MET A 21 -14.44 -12.79 -13.20
N GLY A 22 -15.49 -13.57 -12.91
CA GLY A 22 -16.87 -13.16 -13.13
C GLY A 22 -17.26 -11.96 -12.25
N ALA A 23 -16.95 -12.02 -10.96
CA ALA A 23 -17.32 -10.99 -9.98
C ALA A 23 -16.58 -9.65 -10.19
N HIS A 24 -15.39 -9.68 -10.78
CA HIS A 24 -14.55 -8.49 -10.99
C HIS A 24 -14.42 -8.11 -12.47
N ARG A 25 -15.34 -8.61 -13.31
CA ARG A 25 -15.37 -8.29 -14.75
C ARG A 25 -15.55 -6.79 -14.94
N GLY A 26 -14.67 -6.18 -15.72
CA GLY A 26 -14.72 -4.74 -16.02
C GLY A 26 -13.88 -3.87 -15.09
N LEU A 27 -13.26 -4.43 -14.04
CA LEU A 27 -12.23 -3.73 -13.29
C LEU A 27 -10.94 -3.65 -14.11
N ASP A 28 -10.27 -2.50 -14.02
CA ASP A 28 -8.92 -2.36 -14.58
C ASP A 28 -7.87 -3.05 -13.69
N LEU A 29 -6.62 -3.10 -14.19
CA LEU A 29 -5.53 -3.74 -13.48
C LEU A 29 -5.22 -3.08 -12.13
N GLU A 30 -5.37 -1.76 -12.00
CA GLU A 30 -5.10 -1.04 -10.76
C GLU A 30 -6.18 -1.31 -9.71
N GLN A 31 -7.44 -1.37 -10.11
CA GLN A 31 -8.55 -1.76 -9.26
C GLN A 31 -8.40 -3.22 -8.81
N LEU A 32 -8.05 -4.13 -9.73
CA LEU A 32 -7.83 -5.54 -9.41
C LEU A 32 -6.75 -5.75 -8.34
N LYS A 33 -5.65 -4.99 -8.36
CA LYS A 33 -4.59 -5.02 -7.35
C LYS A 33 -5.10 -4.70 -5.94
N THR A 34 -6.22 -3.99 -5.82
CA THR A 34 -6.84 -3.66 -4.51
C THR A 34 -7.88 -4.67 -4.07
N THR A 35 -8.19 -5.70 -4.86
CA THR A 35 -9.15 -6.75 -4.47
C THR A 35 -8.50 -7.80 -3.59
N ARG A 36 -9.30 -8.64 -2.90
CA ARG A 36 -8.81 -9.72 -2.05
C ARG A 36 -8.18 -10.89 -2.81
N GLY A 37 -8.27 -10.91 -4.14
CA GLY A 37 -7.89 -12.08 -4.96
C GLY A 37 -8.92 -13.20 -4.87
N ALA A 38 -8.70 -14.26 -5.64
CA ALA A 38 -9.50 -15.48 -5.56
C ALA A 38 -9.17 -16.24 -4.26
N PRO A 39 -10.11 -17.01 -3.69
CA PRO A 39 -9.86 -17.79 -2.47
C PRO A 39 -8.65 -18.72 -2.52
N ASP A 40 -8.33 -19.30 -3.69
CA ASP A 40 -7.17 -20.17 -3.91
C ASP A 40 -5.85 -19.40 -4.05
N MET A 41 -5.93 -18.10 -4.35
CA MET A 41 -4.78 -17.21 -4.54
C MET A 41 -5.07 -15.82 -3.94
N PRO A 42 -5.15 -15.72 -2.59
CA PRO A 42 -5.50 -14.48 -1.93
C PRO A 42 -4.40 -13.43 -2.13
N ASN A 43 -4.82 -12.18 -2.37
CA ASN A 43 -3.94 -11.04 -2.49
C ASN A 43 -3.62 -10.47 -1.09
N LEU A 44 -2.48 -10.87 -0.55
CA LEU A 44 -1.99 -10.42 0.75
C LEU A 44 -1.62 -8.92 0.78
N TYR A 45 -1.48 -8.28 -0.39
CA TYR A 45 -1.04 -6.89 -0.52
C TYR A 45 -2.15 -5.92 -0.91
N ALA A 46 -3.40 -6.39 -0.99
CA ALA A 46 -4.55 -5.58 -1.39
C ALA A 46 -4.62 -4.25 -0.62
N GLU A 47 -4.38 -4.29 0.69
CA GLU A 47 -4.43 -3.11 1.54
C GLU A 47 -3.26 -2.16 1.29
N THR A 48 -2.06 -2.67 1.02
CA THR A 48 -0.93 -1.82 0.64
C THR A 48 -1.17 -1.12 -0.69
N TYR A 49 -1.81 -1.79 -1.65
CA TYR A 49 -2.21 -1.16 -2.90
C TYR A 49 -3.22 -0.03 -2.65
N ARG A 50 -4.27 -0.27 -1.84
CA ARG A 50 -5.25 0.78 -1.49
C ARG A 50 -4.61 2.00 -0.86
N ILE A 51 -3.79 1.78 0.17
CA ILE A 51 -3.09 2.88 0.87
C ILE A 51 -2.16 3.61 -0.10
N SER A 52 -1.39 2.89 -0.91
CA SER A 52 -0.44 3.49 -1.85
C SER A 52 -1.14 4.26 -2.97
N GLN A 53 -2.25 3.75 -3.51
CA GLN A 53 -3.08 4.47 -4.48
C GLN A 53 -3.68 5.73 -3.87
N ARG A 54 -4.12 5.66 -2.60
CA ARG A 54 -4.61 6.85 -1.90
C ARG A 54 -3.50 7.89 -1.71
N VAL A 55 -2.31 7.49 -1.29
CA VAL A 55 -1.13 8.37 -1.20
C VAL A 55 -0.81 8.99 -2.57
N ARG A 56 -0.81 8.19 -3.65
CA ARG A 56 -0.61 8.68 -5.02
C ARG A 56 -1.63 9.75 -5.40
N SER A 57 -2.90 9.56 -5.07
CA SER A 57 -3.98 10.49 -5.43
C SER A 57 -3.91 11.85 -4.71
N VAL A 58 -3.23 11.92 -3.56
CA VAL A 58 -3.19 13.14 -2.71
C VAL A 58 -1.82 13.79 -2.62
N THR A 59 -0.82 13.29 -3.37
CA THR A 59 0.54 13.83 -3.38
C THR A 59 1.03 14.07 -4.80
N PRO A 60 1.84 15.11 -5.05
CA PRO A 60 2.43 15.34 -6.36
C PRO A 60 3.44 14.23 -6.72
N GLU A 61 3.71 14.03 -8.00
CA GLU A 61 4.66 13.00 -8.46
C GLU A 61 6.10 13.29 -8.04
N SER A 62 6.46 14.56 -7.84
CA SER A 62 7.75 15.01 -7.32
C SER A 62 7.93 14.81 -5.82
N ALA A 63 6.89 14.35 -5.11
CA ALA A 63 6.92 14.22 -3.66
C ALA A 63 7.96 13.21 -3.16
N THR A 64 8.52 13.50 -1.99
CA THR A 64 9.25 12.51 -1.20
C THR A 64 8.33 11.94 -0.12
N ILE A 65 8.06 10.64 -0.17
CA ILE A 65 7.14 9.95 0.75
C ILE A 65 7.93 9.14 1.77
N PHE A 66 7.73 9.46 3.04
CA PHE A 66 8.23 8.70 4.18
C PHE A 66 7.18 7.67 4.59
N LEU A 67 7.55 6.39 4.55
CA LEU A 67 6.69 5.26 4.81
C LEU A 67 7.13 4.54 6.10
N PRO A 68 6.24 3.78 6.74
CA PRO A 68 6.64 2.77 7.72
C PRO A 68 7.66 1.76 7.16
N PRO A 69 8.27 0.91 8.01
CA PRO A 69 9.18 -0.15 7.56
C PRO A 69 8.60 -0.99 6.41
N GLY A 70 9.47 -1.39 5.48
CA GLY A 70 9.11 -2.06 4.21
C GLY A 70 8.43 -3.43 4.31
N ASP A 71 8.16 -3.91 5.52
CA ASP A 71 7.64 -5.22 5.90
C ASP A 71 6.29 -5.14 6.66
N ARG A 72 5.69 -3.95 6.73
CA ARG A 72 4.39 -3.73 7.39
C ARG A 72 3.25 -3.52 6.39
N ALA A 73 2.03 -3.80 6.85
CA ALA A 73 0.80 -3.46 6.12
C ALA A 73 0.81 -1.97 5.73
N GLY A 74 0.41 -1.64 4.50
CA GLY A 74 0.44 -0.26 4.01
C GLY A 74 1.82 0.27 3.61
N SER A 75 2.89 -0.48 3.86
CA SER A 75 4.26 -0.07 3.55
C SER A 75 5.12 -1.18 2.96
N PHE A 76 4.53 -2.32 2.55
CA PHE A 76 5.26 -3.37 1.84
C PHE A 76 6.00 -2.78 0.64
N ARG A 77 7.33 -2.96 0.66
CA ARG A 77 8.25 -2.22 -0.21
C ARG A 77 7.93 -2.41 -1.70
N ALA A 78 7.69 -3.64 -2.14
CA ALA A 78 7.43 -3.93 -3.55
C ALA A 78 6.11 -3.30 -4.06
N PRO A 79 4.92 -3.57 -3.47
CA PRO A 79 3.67 -2.92 -3.88
C PRO A 79 3.71 -1.39 -3.79
N ALA A 80 4.28 -0.84 -2.72
CA ALA A 80 4.39 0.60 -2.53
C ALA A 80 5.27 1.25 -3.60
N THR A 81 6.43 0.63 -3.92
CA THR A 81 7.34 1.13 -4.95
C THR A 81 6.70 1.12 -6.33
N GLN A 82 6.03 0.02 -6.69
CA GLN A 82 5.35 -0.09 -7.98
C GLN A 82 4.22 0.95 -8.13
N THR A 83 3.45 1.15 -7.07
CA THR A 83 2.27 2.03 -7.11
C THR A 83 2.64 3.51 -7.05
N LEU A 84 3.67 3.87 -6.29
CA LEU A 84 4.02 5.27 -6.03
C LEU A 84 5.07 5.85 -6.99
N PHE A 85 5.69 5.03 -7.84
CA PHE A 85 6.59 5.50 -8.89
C PHE A 85 5.94 6.64 -9.70
N PRO A 86 6.66 7.73 -10.03
CA PRO A 86 8.10 7.96 -9.87
C PRO A 86 8.54 8.64 -8.56
N ARG A 87 7.68 8.73 -7.53
CA ARG A 87 7.98 9.43 -6.27
C ARG A 87 9.19 8.83 -5.57
N ARG A 88 9.93 9.67 -4.83
CA ARG A 88 11.03 9.20 -3.98
C ARG A 88 10.47 8.60 -2.70
N LEU A 89 10.77 7.33 -2.43
CA LEU A 89 10.30 6.64 -1.22
C LEU A 89 11.43 6.47 -0.20
N VAL A 90 11.10 6.70 1.07
CA VAL A 90 12.03 6.50 2.21
C VAL A 90 11.31 5.67 3.27
N PHE A 91 11.73 4.41 3.44
CA PHE A 91 11.11 3.47 4.37
C PHE A 91 11.75 3.52 5.76
N GLY A 92 10.95 3.28 6.79
CA GLY A 92 11.33 3.36 8.22
C GLY A 92 12.52 2.51 8.66
N ASP A 93 12.79 1.43 7.94
CA ASP A 93 13.89 0.47 8.14
C ASP A 93 15.20 0.91 7.46
N ALA A 94 15.22 2.03 6.72
CA ALA A 94 16.45 2.55 6.15
C ALA A 94 17.42 3.04 7.24
N ALA A 95 18.71 2.67 7.14
CA ALA A 95 19.74 2.99 8.13
C ALA A 95 19.86 4.50 8.44
N ASP A 96 19.56 5.37 7.48
CA ASP A 96 19.61 6.82 7.63
C ASP A 96 18.21 7.49 7.68
N PHE A 97 17.15 6.72 7.94
CA PHE A 97 15.76 7.18 7.95
C PHE A 97 15.56 8.45 8.78
N ARG A 98 15.97 8.44 10.05
CA ARG A 98 15.79 9.59 10.97
C ARG A 98 16.50 10.85 10.47
N ARG A 99 17.70 10.70 9.91
CA ARG A 99 18.48 11.80 9.33
C ARG A 99 17.80 12.37 8.11
N ARG A 100 17.28 11.52 7.21
CA ARG A 100 16.48 11.95 6.05
C ARG A 100 15.19 12.64 6.47
N LEU A 101 14.48 12.09 7.45
CA LEU A 101 13.24 12.67 7.97
C LEU A 101 13.47 14.07 8.57
N LYS A 102 14.56 14.26 9.32
CA LYS A 102 14.93 15.58 9.86
C LYS A 102 15.20 16.61 8.76
N ARG A 103 15.87 16.21 7.67
CA ARG A 103 16.12 17.07 6.50
C ARG A 103 14.83 17.35 5.71
N ALA A 104 13.95 16.37 5.62
CA ALA A 104 12.69 16.45 4.88
C ALA A 104 11.71 17.49 5.44
N LYS A 105 11.80 17.81 6.74
CA LYS A 105 11.04 18.93 7.32
C LYS A 105 11.31 20.28 6.64
N LYS A 106 12.51 20.45 6.06
CA LYS A 106 12.91 21.64 5.30
C LYS A 106 12.77 21.47 3.78
N THR A 107 12.29 20.31 3.34
CA THR A 107 12.19 19.97 1.90
C THR A 107 10.74 20.22 1.45
N PRO A 108 10.52 20.96 0.37
CA PRO A 108 9.18 21.13 -0.17
C PRO A 108 8.61 19.78 -0.62
N GLN A 109 7.30 19.59 -0.43
CA GLN A 109 6.58 18.40 -0.91
C GLN A 109 7.10 17.08 -0.30
N ALA A 110 7.56 17.14 0.95
CA ALA A 110 7.83 15.94 1.73
C ALA A 110 6.58 15.54 2.51
N TYR A 111 6.23 14.25 2.50
CA TYR A 111 5.06 13.74 3.18
C TYR A 111 5.41 12.56 4.07
N PHE A 112 4.67 12.39 5.15
CA PHE A 112 4.84 11.30 6.10
C PHE A 112 3.57 10.49 6.24
N VAL A 113 3.68 9.19 5.98
CA VAL A 113 2.64 8.21 6.24
C VAL A 113 2.79 7.70 7.67
N PHE A 114 1.80 8.00 8.50
CA PHE A 114 1.73 7.56 9.89
C PHE A 114 0.65 6.48 10.07
N ARG A 115 0.78 5.72 11.16
CA ARG A 115 -0.24 4.78 11.64
C ARG A 115 -0.14 4.65 13.17
N PRO A 116 -1.13 4.05 13.85
CA PRO A 116 -0.99 3.73 15.27
C PRO A 116 0.28 2.91 15.55
N GLY A 117 1.07 3.32 16.54
CA GLY A 117 2.34 2.67 16.90
C GLY A 117 3.51 2.92 15.94
N TRP A 118 3.38 3.84 14.98
CA TRP A 118 4.48 4.26 14.11
C TRP A 118 4.52 5.78 14.00
N PHE A 119 5.37 6.39 14.83
CA PHE A 119 5.65 7.83 14.87
C PHE A 119 4.41 8.72 14.66
N PRO A 120 3.26 8.47 15.34
CA PRO A 120 2.05 9.28 15.16
C PRO A 120 2.27 10.76 15.52
N GLU A 121 3.24 11.04 16.39
CA GLU A 121 3.62 12.37 16.84
C GLU A 121 4.18 13.26 15.72
N VAL A 122 4.75 12.67 14.65
CA VAL A 122 5.30 13.44 13.52
C VAL A 122 4.23 14.28 12.83
N CYS A 123 2.98 13.83 12.86
CA CYS A 123 1.84 14.50 12.25
C CYS A 123 0.90 15.13 13.27
N ARG A 124 1.26 15.22 14.56
CA ARG A 124 0.28 15.53 15.62
C ARG A 124 -0.42 16.88 15.42
N GLU A 125 0.35 17.90 15.11
CA GLU A 125 -0.08 19.31 14.99
C GLU A 125 -0.23 19.76 13.52
N LYS A 126 -0.16 18.81 12.57
CA LYS A 126 -0.22 19.09 11.14
C LYS A 126 -1.57 18.66 10.58
N PRO A 127 -2.09 19.32 9.52
CA PRO A 127 -3.23 18.83 8.78
C PRO A 127 -3.00 17.39 8.31
N ARG A 128 -3.97 16.50 8.58
CA ARG A 128 -3.86 15.07 8.29
C ARG A 128 -4.90 14.65 7.26
N VAL A 129 -4.48 13.85 6.29
CA VAL A 129 -5.36 13.16 5.35
C VAL A 129 -5.49 11.72 5.80
N ARG A 130 -6.72 11.24 5.99
CA ARG A 130 -6.98 9.83 6.28
C ARG A 130 -6.74 8.98 5.02
N LEU A 131 -5.97 7.91 5.16
CA LEU A 131 -5.65 7.00 4.05
C LEU A 131 -6.51 5.73 4.08
N ASN A 132 -6.88 5.23 5.25
CA ASN A 132 -7.79 4.10 5.41
C ASN A 132 -8.51 4.11 6.76
N ASP A 133 -9.31 3.07 7.02
CA ASP A 133 -10.06 2.94 8.26
C ASP A 133 -9.25 2.42 9.44
N GLN A 134 -8.09 1.80 9.19
CA GLN A 134 -7.19 1.24 10.20
C GLN A 134 -6.27 2.28 10.84
N GLY A 135 -6.51 3.57 10.58
CA GLY A 135 -5.77 4.68 11.18
C GLY A 135 -4.50 5.07 10.42
N PHE A 136 -4.28 4.57 9.20
CA PHE A 136 -3.26 5.15 8.34
C PHE A 136 -3.67 6.56 7.95
N GLY A 137 -2.71 7.47 8.03
CA GLY A 137 -2.88 8.82 7.56
C GLY A 137 -1.60 9.37 6.96
N LEU A 138 -1.74 10.54 6.36
CA LEU A 138 -0.68 11.27 5.70
C LEU A 138 -0.66 12.69 6.28
N CYS A 139 0.52 13.25 6.51
CA CYS A 139 0.67 14.68 6.68
C CYS A 139 1.84 15.22 5.85
N ARG A 140 1.79 16.51 5.58
CA ARG A 140 2.83 17.25 4.89
C ARG A 140 3.92 17.69 5.89
N LEU A 141 5.18 17.39 5.61
CA LEU A 141 6.30 17.57 6.53
C LEU A 141 6.87 18.98 6.53
N ASP A 142 6.77 19.68 5.41
CA ASP A 142 7.16 21.08 5.29
C ASP A 142 6.34 21.96 6.24
N GLY A 143 7.09 22.81 6.94
CA GLY A 143 6.70 23.79 7.93
C GLY A 143 7.89 24.70 8.13
#